data_AF-A0A2W0ANT6-F1
#
_entry.id   AF-A0A2W0ANT6-F1
#
_cell.length_a   1.000
_cell.length_b   1.000
_cell.length_c   1.000
_cell.angle_alpha   90.00
_cell.angle_beta   90.00
_cell.angle_gamma   90.00
#
_symmetry.space_group_name_H-M   'P 1'
#
loop_
_entity.id
_entity.type
_entity.pdbx_description
1 polymer ?
#
loop_
_entity_poly.entity_id
_entity_poly.type
_entity_poly.pdbx_seq_one_letter_code
_entity_poly.pdbx_strand_id
1 'polypeptide(L)'
;MRRIARWATIVLLAAVGVELLLAHSSDLLLLLQPEFLALQVHSPTMVLQQANHRYVVRCEERCGIFVMGKRYRMRNRGGALDYRRKAETITLPILEEQIFFTTQPGGLG
;
A
#
# COMPACT_ATOMS: atom_id res chain seq x y z
N MET A 1 38.57 7.45 34.92
CA MET A 1 38.36 7.55 33.45
C MET A 1 37.63 6.35 32.81
N ARG A 2 37.57 5.14 33.40
CA ARG A 2 36.90 3.97 32.77
C ARG A 2 35.36 3.99 32.71
N ARG A 3 34.67 4.79 33.52
CA ARG A 3 33.20 4.81 33.56
C ARG A 3 32.57 5.59 32.40
N ILE A 4 33.19 6.70 31.99
CA ILE A 4 32.69 7.58 30.91
C ILE A 4 32.70 6.86 29.55
N ALA A 5 33.73 6.05 29.29
CA ALA A 5 33.87 5.27 28.07
C ALA A 5 32.72 4.26 27.86
N ARG A 6 32.16 3.70 28.96
CA ARG A 6 31.05 2.73 28.90
C ARG A 6 29.72 3.40 28.53
N TRP A 7 29.45 4.59 29.05
CA TRP A 7 28.25 5.35 28.69
C TRP A 7 28.28 5.79 27.22
N ALA A 8 29.45 6.23 26.73
CA ALA A 8 29.62 6.59 25.33
C ALA A 8 29.34 5.40 24.38
N THR A 9 29.76 4.18 24.73
CA THR A 9 29.48 2.99 23.91
C THR A 9 28.00 2.62 23.90
N ILE A 10 27.31 2.74 25.04
CA ILE A 10 25.87 2.47 25.14
C ILE A 10 25.07 3.46 24.30
N VAL A 11 25.41 4.75 24.35
CA VAL A 11 24.76 5.77 23.54
C VAL A 11 25.00 5.53 22.04
N LEU A 12 26.22 5.13 21.66
CA LEU A 12 26.53 4.82 20.27
C LEU A 12 25.74 3.60 19.76
N LEU A 13 25.66 2.53 20.57
CA LEU A 13 24.87 1.33 20.24
C LEU A 13 23.38 1.63 20.15
N ALA A 14 22.85 2.49 21.03
CA ALA A 14 21.46 2.92 20.98
C ALA A 14 21.18 3.75 19.71
N ALA A 15 22.06 4.68 19.34
CA ALA A 15 21.91 5.48 18.12
C ALA A 15 21.93 4.61 16.85
N VAL A 16 22.87 3.66 16.75
CA VAL A 16 22.92 2.72 15.63
C VAL A 16 21.69 1.81 15.60
N GLY A 17 21.20 1.38 16.77
CA GLY A 17 19.97 0.59 16.89
C GLY A 17 18.72 1.34 16.41
N VAL A 18 18.60 2.62 16.74
CA VAL A 18 17.47 3.48 16.31
C VAL A 18 17.49 3.72 14.80
N GLU A 19 18.66 4.00 14.22
CA GLU A 19 18.84 4.17 12.78
C GLU A 19 18.45 2.90 12.00
N LEU A 20 18.88 1.73 12.46
CA LEU A 20 18.51 0.43 11.87
C LEU A 20 17.02 0.15 11.96
N LEU A 21 16.37 0.53 13.07
CA LEU A 21 14.93 0.35 13.28
C LEU A 21 14.12 1.25 12.35
N LEU A 22 14.55 2.52 12.20
CA LEU A 22 13.93 3.47 11.28
C LEU A 22 14.07 3.00 9.83
N ALA A 23 15.23 2.46 9.45
CA ALA A 23 15.46 1.92 8.12
C ALA A 23 14.57 0.72 7.76
N HIS A 24 14.14 -0.09 8.75
CA HIS A 24 13.23 -1.23 8.56
C HIS A 24 11.75 -0.91 8.78
N SER A 25 11.43 0.25 9.37
CA SER A 25 10.04 0.65 9.62
C SER A 25 9.22 0.81 8.33
N SER A 26 9.89 1.16 7.23
CA SER A 26 9.32 1.24 5.87
C SER A 26 8.83 -0.10 5.34
N ASP A 27 9.49 -1.21 5.69
CA ASP A 27 9.06 -2.57 5.29
C ASP A 27 7.89 -3.07 6.13
N LEU A 28 7.83 -2.70 7.41
CA LEU A 28 6.67 -3.01 8.26
C LEU A 28 5.39 -2.29 7.77
N LEU A 29 5.52 -1.06 7.27
CA LEU A 29 4.40 -0.33 6.67
C LEU A 29 3.88 -0.96 5.38
N LEU A 30 4.72 -1.70 4.64
CA LEU A 30 4.33 -2.43 3.42
C LEU A 30 3.47 -3.68 3.72
N LEU A 31 3.56 -4.24 4.93
CA LEU A 31 2.72 -5.35 5.39
C LEU A 31 1.28 -4.92 5.70
N LEU A 32 1.09 -3.66 6.08
CA LEU A 32 -0.21 -3.07 6.41
C LEU A 32 -0.91 -2.46 5.20
N GLN A 33 -0.28 -2.44 4.02
CA GLN A 33 -0.89 -1.87 2.83
C GLN A 33 -2.04 -2.75 2.32
N PRO A 34 -3.20 -2.16 2.00
CA PRO A 34 -4.31 -2.92 1.48
C PRO A 34 -3.98 -3.56 0.12
N GLU A 35 -4.45 -4.79 -0.05
CA GLU A 35 -4.32 -5.53 -1.30
C GLU A 35 -5.55 -5.29 -2.19
N PHE A 36 -5.30 -4.87 -3.42
CA PHE A 36 -6.29 -4.63 -4.46
C PHE A 36 -6.26 -5.75 -5.48
N LEU A 37 -7.39 -6.42 -5.69
CA LEU A 37 -7.57 -7.44 -6.72
C LEU A 37 -7.89 -6.78 -8.07
N ALA A 38 -7.07 -7.03 -9.09
CA ALA A 38 -7.37 -6.62 -10.46
C ALA A 38 -8.48 -7.50 -11.05
N LEU A 39 -9.66 -6.93 -11.24
CA LEU A 39 -10.81 -7.61 -11.83
C LEU A 39 -10.81 -7.52 -13.36
N GLN A 40 -10.43 -6.38 -13.91
CA GLN A 40 -10.36 -6.13 -15.35
C GLN A 40 -9.19 -5.19 -15.65
N VAL A 41 -8.49 -5.41 -16.75
CA VAL A 41 -7.35 -4.58 -17.18
C VAL A 41 -7.48 -4.36 -18.69
N HIS A 42 -7.84 -3.15 -19.11
CA HIS A 42 -8.03 -2.80 -20.52
C HIS A 42 -7.62 -1.35 -20.77
N SER A 43 -6.59 -1.11 -21.58
CA SER A 43 -6.15 0.26 -21.85
C SER A 43 -7.32 1.14 -22.34
N PRO A 44 -7.55 2.33 -21.74
CA PRO A 44 -6.64 3.06 -20.83
C PRO A 44 -6.94 2.88 -19.33
N THR A 45 -7.82 1.95 -18.93
CA THR A 45 -8.30 1.82 -17.55
C THR A 45 -8.11 0.42 -16.97
N MET A 46 -8.27 0.31 -15.66
CA MET A 46 -8.40 -0.99 -15.00
C MET A 46 -9.35 -0.90 -13.81
N VAL A 47 -9.96 -2.03 -13.47
CA VAL A 47 -10.89 -2.18 -12.36
C VAL A 47 -10.21 -2.97 -11.26
N LEU A 48 -10.14 -2.36 -10.08
CA LEU A 48 -9.57 -2.93 -8.86
C LEU A 48 -10.66 -3.13 -7.82
N GLN A 49 -10.53 -4.16 -6.98
CA GLN A 49 -11.42 -4.39 -5.85
C GLN A 49 -10.62 -4.53 -4.55
N GLN A 50 -11.08 -3.85 -3.51
CA GLN A 50 -10.55 -3.93 -2.16
C GLN A 50 -11.70 -4.07 -1.17
N ALA A 51 -11.85 -5.25 -0.56
CA ALA A 51 -12.98 -5.56 0.33
C ALA A 51 -14.33 -5.18 -0.31
N ASN A 52 -15.00 -4.17 0.25
CA ASN A 52 -16.31 -3.66 -0.17
C ASN A 52 -16.23 -2.50 -1.18
N HIS A 53 -15.04 -2.16 -1.67
CA HIS A 53 -14.84 -1.06 -2.61
C HIS A 53 -14.38 -1.59 -3.97
N ARG A 54 -14.86 -0.95 -5.05
CA ARG A 54 -14.37 -1.16 -6.41
C ARG A 54 -13.97 0.17 -7.00
N TYR A 55 -12.78 0.19 -7.58
CA TYR A 55 -12.14 1.38 -8.13
C TYR A 55 -11.95 1.18 -9.63
N VAL A 56 -12.39 2.15 -10.42
CA VAL A 56 -11.97 2.28 -11.81
C VAL A 56 -10.83 3.29 -11.84
N VAL A 57 -9.65 2.88 -12.28
CA VAL A 57 -8.47 3.74 -12.34
C VAL A 57 -7.94 3.87 -13.76
N ARG A 58 -7.27 4.99 -14.02
CA ARG A 58 -6.56 5.22 -15.29
C ARG A 58 -5.14 4.66 -15.20
N CYS A 59 -4.76 3.81 -16.16
CA CYS A 59 -3.41 3.25 -16.26
C CYS A 59 -2.71 3.53 -17.60
N GLU A 60 -3.44 3.93 -18.66
CA GLU A 60 -2.89 4.30 -19.97
C GLU A 60 -1.88 3.24 -20.49
N GLU A 61 -0.65 3.63 -20.78
CA GLU A 61 0.41 2.73 -21.27
C GLU A 61 0.91 1.76 -20.20
N ARG A 62 0.67 2.05 -18.92
CA ARG A 62 1.12 1.23 -17.79
C ARG A 62 0.18 0.08 -17.46
N CYS A 63 -0.98 -0.03 -18.14
CA CYS A 63 -1.92 -1.13 -17.91
C CYS A 63 -1.28 -2.52 -18.13
N GLY A 64 -0.31 -2.65 -19.04
CA GLY A 64 0.40 -3.91 -19.32
C GLY A 64 1.24 -4.45 -18.16
N ILE A 65 1.43 -3.68 -17.08
CA ILE A 65 2.10 -4.12 -15.85
C ILE A 65 1.16 -4.99 -14.99
N PHE A 66 -0.15 -4.80 -15.17
CA PHE A 66 -1.17 -5.43 -14.34
C PHE A 66 -1.78 -6.63 -15.07
N VAL A 67 -2.10 -7.66 -14.29
CA VAL A 67 -2.65 -8.92 -14.76
C VAL A 67 -3.96 -9.17 -14.05
N MET A 68 -4.99 -9.50 -14.82
CA MET A 68 -6.31 -9.85 -14.28
C MET A 68 -6.20 -11.02 -13.29
N GLY A 69 -6.93 -10.95 -12.19
CA GLY A 69 -6.94 -11.93 -11.11
C GLY A 69 -5.78 -11.82 -10.12
N LYS A 70 -4.82 -10.92 -10.32
CA LYS A 70 -3.70 -10.69 -9.38
C LYS A 70 -4.03 -9.63 -8.35
N ARG A 71 -3.41 -9.76 -7.17
CA ARG A 71 -3.48 -8.78 -6.09
C ARG A 71 -2.24 -7.90 -6.08
N TYR A 72 -2.46 -6.61 -5.84
CA TYR A 72 -1.42 -5.60 -5.81
C TYR A 72 -1.55 -4.78 -4.53
N ARG A 73 -0.44 -4.61 -3.81
CA ARG A 73 -0.39 -3.68 -2.68
C ARG A 73 -0.28 -2.26 -3.22
N MET A 74 -1.27 -1.45 -2.92
CA MET A 74 -1.32 -0.06 -3.36
C MET A 74 -1.64 0.84 -2.18
N ARG A 75 -1.16 2.08 -2.25
CA ARG A 75 -1.48 3.10 -1.25
C ARG A 75 -2.57 4.01 -1.81
N ASN A 76 -3.72 4.03 -1.13
CA ASN A 76 -4.78 4.98 -1.45
C ASN A 76 -4.40 6.39 -0.95
N ARG A 77 -4.47 7.39 -1.84
CA ARG A 77 -4.23 8.81 -1.56
C ARG A 77 -5.48 9.69 -1.69
N GLY A 78 -6.67 9.09 -1.66
CA GLY A 78 -7.97 9.77 -1.78
C GLY A 78 -8.45 9.94 -3.23
N GLY A 79 -7.56 10.36 -4.14
CA GLY A 79 -7.90 10.52 -5.58
C GLY A 79 -7.07 9.65 -6.52
N ALA A 80 -6.12 8.88 -6.00
CA ALA A 80 -5.24 8.02 -6.77
C ALA A 80 -4.78 6.83 -5.93
N LEU A 81 -4.36 5.77 -6.62
CA LEU A 81 -3.69 4.62 -6.05
C LEU A 81 -2.22 4.64 -6.46
N ASP A 82 -1.32 4.64 -5.50
CA ASP A 82 0.12 4.50 -5.77
C ASP A 82 0.52 3.02 -5.71
N TYR A 83 1.00 2.50 -6.84
CA TYR A 83 1.63 1.19 -6.91
C TYR A 83 3.15 1.34 -6.94
N ARG A 84 3.83 0.74 -5.96
CA ARG A 84 5.30 0.72 -5.93
C ARG A 84 5.83 -0.55 -6.56
N ARG A 85 6.74 -0.40 -7.52
CA ARG A 85 7.46 -1.50 -8.13
C ARG A 85 8.94 -1.16 -8.21
N LYS A 86 9.78 -1.90 -7.49
CA LYS A 86 11.21 -1.61 -7.35
C LYS A 86 11.41 -0.17 -6.83
N ALA A 87 12.14 0.67 -7.57
CA ALA A 87 12.38 2.07 -7.24
C ALA A 87 11.38 3.06 -7.88
N GLU A 88 10.39 2.56 -8.62
CA GLU A 88 9.39 3.40 -9.30
C GLU A 88 8.06 3.39 -8.53
N THR A 89 7.44 4.57 -8.42
CA THR A 89 6.05 4.71 -7.95
C THR A 89 5.18 5.07 -9.15
N ILE A 90 4.19 4.23 -9.42
CA ILE A 90 3.21 4.44 -10.49
C ILE A 90 1.94 4.94 -9.84
N THR A 91 1.56 6.18 -10.15
CA THR A 91 0.32 6.78 -9.66
C THR A 91 -0.80 6.51 -10.65
N LEU A 92 -1.89 5.94 -10.16
CA LEU A 92 -3.05 5.51 -10.94
C LEU A 92 -4.25 6.37 -10.50
N PRO A 93 -4.64 7.40 -11.27
CA PRO A 93 -5.77 8.25 -10.93
C PRO A 93 -7.06 7.44 -10.82
N ILE A 94 -7.84 7.67 -9.75
CA ILE A 94 -9.17 7.07 -9.59
C ILE A 94 -10.16 7.88 -10.42
N LEU A 95 -10.85 7.20 -11.33
CA LEU A 95 -11.92 7.77 -12.16
C LEU A 95 -13.29 7.57 -11.52
N GLU A 96 -13.48 6.43 -10.84
CA GLU A 96 -14.73 6.07 -10.17
C GLU A 96 -14.44 5.21 -8.94
N GLU A 97 -15.18 5.43 -7.86
CA GLU A 97 -15.21 4.58 -6.67
C GLU A 97 -16.65 4.14 -6.37
N GLN A 98 -16.85 2.83 -6.28
CA GLN A 98 -18.11 2.20 -5.90
C GLN A 98 -17.95 1.52 -4.54
N ILE A 99 -18.89 1.77 -3.63
CA ILE A 99 -18.92 1.18 -2.28
C ILE A 99 -20.11 0.23 -2.21
N PHE A 100 -19.85 -1.05 -1.92
CA PHE A 100 -20.86 -2.07 -1.73
C PHE A 100 -21.18 -2.21 -0.24
N PHE A 101 -22.44 -1.96 0.12
CA PHE A 101 -22.92 -2.23 1.47
C PHE A 101 -23.38 -3.68 1.56
N THR A 102 -22.84 -4.44 2.50
CA THR A 102 -23.41 -5.75 2.85
C THR A 102 -24.73 -5.48 3.57
N THR A 103 -25.86 -5.67 2.88
CA THR A 103 -27.17 -5.68 3.53
C THR A 103 -27.25 -6.93 4.41
N GLN A 104 -26.98 -6.78 5.71
CA GLN A 104 -27.43 -7.77 6.67
C GLN A 104 -28.96 -7.71 6.69
N PRO A 105 -29.68 -8.80 6.42
CA PRO A 105 -31.11 -8.85 6.64
C PRO A 105 -31.35 -8.77 8.15
N GLY A 106 -31.55 -7.55 8.66
CA GLY A 106 -32.10 -7.32 9.97
C GLY A 106 -33.57 -7.72 9.95
N GLY A 107 -33.84 -8.99 10.27
CA GLY A 107 -35.17 -9.44 10.61
C GLY A 107 -35.65 -8.70 11.85
N LEU A 108 -36.59 -7.78 11.68
CA LEU A 108 -37.49 -7.38 12.75
C LEU A 108 -38.56 -8.48 12.81
N GLY A 109 -38.26 -9.53 13.57
CA GLY A 109 -39.25 -10.45 14.10
C GLY A 109 -39.88 -9.87 15.36
#